data_AF-A0A8H6AA92-F1
#
_entry.id   AF-A0A8H6AA92-F1
#
_cell.length_a   1.000
_cell.length_b   1.000
_cell.length_c   1.000
_cell.angle_alpha   90.00
_cell.angle_beta   90.00
_cell.angle_gamma   90.00
#
_symmetry.space_group_name_H-M   'P 1'
#
loop_
_entity.id
_entity.type
_entity.pdbx_description
1 polymer ?
#
loop_
_entity_poly.entity_id
_entity_poly.type
_entity_poly.pdbx_seq_one_letter_code
_entity_poly.pdbx_strand_id
1 'polypeptide(L)' 'MPEMLKPSAAIMGTGLGNDTSPLTDGLFSGGSHGFLIGHVVPEAMESGPIALVKDDDKVVIDAEKRVDDKENGQLFTR' A
#
# COMPACT_ATOMS: atom_id res chain seq x y z
N MET A 1 -14.10 0.24 6.15
CA MET A 1 -13.01 -0.74 6.34
C MET A 1 -12.44 -0.63 7.75
N PRO A 2 -12.03 -1.74 8.37
CA PRO A 2 -11.36 -1.74 9.68
C PRO A 2 -9.90 -1.26 9.58
N GLU A 3 -9.39 -0.62 10.63
CA GLU A 3 -7.97 -0.24 10.73
C GLU A 3 -7.08 -1.44 11.09
N MET A 4 -5.92 -1.54 10.45
CA MET A 4 -4.98 -2.64 10.62
C MET A 4 -3.69 -2.18 11.33
N LEU A 5 -3.56 -2.56 12.61
CA LEU A 5 -2.34 -2.32 13.42
C LEU A 5 -1.33 -3.46 13.33
N LYS A 6 -1.80 -4.70 13.19
CA LYS A 6 -0.94 -5.89 13.24
C LYS A 6 0.10 -5.92 12.10
N PRO A 7 -0.26 -5.61 10.83
CA PRO A 7 0.72 -5.63 9.74
C PRO A 7 1.81 -4.56 9.88
N SER A 8 1.43 -3.33 10.23
CA SER A 8 2.37 -2.23 10.46
C SER A 8 3.32 -2.55 11.62
N ALA A 9 2.80 -3.05 12.74
CA ALA A 9 3.60 -3.46 13.89
C ALA A 9 4.56 -4.63 13.58
N ALA A 10 4.15 -5.59 12.75
CA ALA A 10 4.99 -6.72 12.37
C ALA A 10 6.18 -6.30 11.49
N ILE A 11 5.96 -5.42 10.51
CA ILE A 11 7.02 -4.88 9.64
C ILE A 11 8.02 -4.06 10.47
N MET A 12 7.51 -3.21 11.36
CA MET A 12 8.36 -2.44 12.26
C MET A 12 9.14 -3.32 13.24
N GLY A 13 8.48 -4.32 13.84
CA GLY A 13 9.09 -5.24 14.81
C GLY A 13 10.17 -6.15 14.22
N THR A 14 10.15 -6.36 12.90
CA THR A 14 11.19 -7.11 12.16
C THR A 14 12.32 -6.22 11.64
N GLY A 15 12.24 -4.90 11.85
CA GLY A 15 13.25 -3.95 11.40
C GLY A 15 13.17 -3.59 9.90
N LEU A 16 12.14 -4.05 9.19
CA LEU A 16 11.98 -3.85 7.74
C LEU A 16 11.24 -2.56 7.37
N GLY A 17 10.99 -1.67 8.32
CA GLY A 17 10.19 -0.44 8.11
C GLY A 17 10.71 0.48 7.00
N ASN A 18 12.02 0.46 6.72
CA ASN A 18 12.63 1.26 5.65
C ASN A 18 12.79 0.51 4.32
N ASP A 19 12.70 -0.82 4.35
CA ASP A 19 12.97 -1.68 3.18
C ASP A 19 11.69 -2.22 2.55
N THR A 20 10.57 -2.20 3.29
CA THR A 20 9.28 -2.74 2.85
C THR A 20 8.17 -1.72 3.10
N SER A 21 7.36 -1.47 2.07
CA SER A 21 6.18 -0.61 2.14
C SER A 21 4.90 -1.45 1.93
N PRO A 22 4.05 -1.63 2.96
CA PRO A 22 2.76 -2.27 2.78
C PRO A 22 1.75 -1.32 2.11
N LEU A 23 0.90 -1.90 1.27
CA LEU A 23 -0.13 -1.22 0.49
C LEU A 23 -1.49 -1.91 0.68
N THR A 24 -2.56 -1.15 0.88
CA THR A 24 -3.93 -1.68 1.07
C THR A 24 -4.99 -0.68 0.62
N ASP A 25 -6.14 -1.19 0.16
CA ASP A 25 -7.38 -0.42 -0.02
C ASP A 25 -8.05 -0.08 1.34
N GLY A 26 -7.66 -0.74 2.42
CA GLY A 26 -8.07 -0.46 3.79
C GLY A 26 -7.30 0.67 4.50
N LEU A 27 -7.28 0.62 5.83
CA LEU A 27 -6.56 1.59 6.66
C LEU A 27 -5.43 0.90 7.44
N PHE A 28 -4.30 1.58 7.59
CA PHE A 28 -3.27 1.23 8.57
C PHE A 28 -3.40 2.09 9.82
N SER A 29 -3.09 1.51 10.98
CA SER A 29 -2.92 2.26 12.23
C SER A 29 -1.50 2.08 12.78
N GLY A 30 -1.02 3.11 13.48
CA GLY A 30 0.35 3.17 14.03
C GLY A 30 1.22 4.25 13.36
N GLY A 31 2.18 4.81 14.12
CA GLY A 31 3.11 5.82 13.62
C GLY A 31 4.11 5.21 12.63
N SER A 32 4.15 5.76 11.41
CA SER A 32 5.01 5.26 10.35
C SER A 32 6.46 5.73 10.56
N HIS A 33 7.40 4.79 10.50
CA HIS A 33 8.84 5.08 10.29
C HIS A 33 9.26 4.57 8.90
N GLY A 34 8.36 4.72 7.92
CA GLY A 34 8.45 4.17 6.56
C GLY A 34 7.21 4.54 5.74
N PHE A 35 7.10 4.05 4.50
CA PHE A 35 5.90 4.24 3.69
C PHE A 35 4.81 3.25 4.12
N LEU A 36 3.66 3.77 4.56
CA LEU A 36 2.44 2.99 4.79
C LEU A 36 1.36 3.55 3.87
N ILE A 37 0.91 2.77 2.89
CA ILE A 37 -0.03 3.23 1.87
C ILE A 37 -1.39 2.62 2.12
N GLY A 38 -2.32 3.42 2.62
CA GLY A 38 -3.73 3.05 2.78
C GLY A 38 -4.62 3.79 1.79
N HIS A 39 -5.92 3.52 1.85
CA HIS A 39 -6.94 4.20 1.04
C HIS A 39 -6.69 4.14 -0.47
N VAL A 40 -6.15 3.03 -0.95
CA VAL A 40 -6.02 2.77 -2.39
C VAL A 40 -7.41 2.64 -3.00
N VAL A 41 -7.67 3.45 -4.01
CA VAL A 41 -8.95 3.48 -4.73
C VAL A 41 -8.73 3.36 -6.25
N PRO A 42 -9.66 2.75 -7.00
CA PRO A 42 -10.81 1.98 -6.51
C PRO A 42 -10.43 0.73 -5.70
N GLU A 43 -11.31 0.31 -4.77
CA GLU A 43 -11.05 -0.83 -3.89
C GLU A 43 -10.97 -2.16 -4.68
N ALA A 44 -10.33 -3.17 -4.11
CA ALA A 44 -10.21 -4.47 -4.75
C ALA A 44 -11.58 -5.10 -5.07
N MET A 45 -12.53 -4.94 -4.15
CA MET A 45 -13.89 -5.48 -4.29
C MET A 45 -14.67 -4.86 -5.44
N GLU A 46 -14.34 -3.62 -5.83
CA GLU A 46 -14.92 -2.91 -6.97
C GLU A 46 -14.16 -3.19 -8.28
N SER A 47 -13.30 -4.22 -8.29
CA SER A 47 -12.39 -4.53 -9.41
C SER A 47 -11.39 -3.41 -9.69
N GLY A 48 -10.99 -2.66 -8.66
CA GLY A 48 -9.93 -1.66 -8.76
C GLY A 48 -8.58 -2.28 -9.11
N PRO A 49 -7.59 -1.46 -9.54
CA PRO A 49 -6.33 -1.98 -10.05
C PRO A 49 -5.55 -2.82 -9.03
N ILE A 50 -5.79 -2.61 -7.72
CA ILE A 50 -5.16 -3.37 -6.63
C ILE A 50 -5.60 -4.84 -6.65
N ALA A 51 -6.81 -5.15 -7.12
CA ALA A 51 -7.28 -6.52 -7.29
C ALA A 51 -6.54 -7.29 -8.40
N LEU A 52 -5.87 -6.57 -9.30
CA LEU A 52 -5.14 -7.17 -10.42
C LEU A 52 -3.67 -7.47 -10.06
N VAL A 53 -3.19 -7.02 -8.90
CA VAL A 53 -1.82 -7.26 -8.42
C VAL A 53 -1.65 -8.74 -8.10
N LYS A 54 -0.52 -9.30 -8.53
CA LYS A 54 -0.10 -10.68 -8.27
C LYS A 54 1.27 -10.70 -7.62
N ASP A 55 1.60 -11.81 -7.00
CA ASP A 55 2.96 -12.05 -6.50
C ASP A 55 3.98 -11.85 -7.62
N ASP A 56 5.14 -11.31 -7.25
CA ASP A 56 6.23 -10.92 -8.15
C ASP A 56 5.94 -9.75 -9.13
N ASP A 57 4.76 -9.11 -9.06
CA ASP A 57 4.51 -7.87 -9.79
C ASP A 57 5.38 -6.72 -9.22
N LYS A 58 5.89 -5.89 -10.13
CA LYS A 58 6.59 -4.66 -9.74
C LYS A 58 5.57 -3.55 -9.51
N VAL A 59 5.63 -2.94 -8.33
CA VAL A 59 4.85 -1.76 -7.96
C VAL A 59 5.83 -0.64 -7.63
N VAL A 60 5.68 0.50 -8.29
CA VAL A 60 6.54 1.67 -8.06
C VAL A 60 5.74 2.73 -7.31
N ILE A 61 6.25 3.12 -6.15
CA ILE A 61 5.68 4.18 -5.32
C ILE A 61 6.52 5.44 -5.57
N ASP A 62 5.91 6.48 -6.15
CA ASP A 62 6.55 7.77 -6.38
C ASP A 62 5.81 8.87 -5.60
N ALA A 63 6.38 9.24 -4.45
CA ALA A 63 5.80 10.24 -3.55
C ALA A 63 5.83 11.67 -4.12
N GLU A 64 6.74 11.98 -5.03
CA GLU A 64 6.81 13.30 -5.67
C GLU A 64 5.70 13.45 -6.71
N LYS A 65 5.46 12.40 -7.50
CA LYS A 65 4.34 12.36 -8.45
C LYS A 65 2.99 12.09 -7.80
N ARG A 66 2.98 11.53 -6.56
CA ARG A 66 1.77 11.02 -5.88
C ARG A 66 1.05 9.93 -6.68
N VAL A 67 1.82 9.03 -7.29
CA VAL A 67 1.28 7.94 -8.12
C VAL A 67 1.92 6.64 -7.68
N ASP A 68 1.07 5.64 -7.43
CA ASP A 68 1.46 4.24 -7.31
C ASP A 68 1.24 3.59 -8.70
N ASP A 69 2.32 3.33 -9.41
CA ASP A 69 2.26 2.97 -10.82
C ASP A 69 2.57 1.48 -11.03
N LYS A 70 1.63 0.76 -11.67
CA LYS A 70 1.80 -0.63 -12.12
C LYS A 70 2.25 -0.72 -13.60
N GLU A 71 2.70 0.39 -14.19
CA GLU A 71 2.99 0.63 -15.62
C GLU A 71 1.76 0.64 -16.56
N ASN A 72 0.83 1.59 -16.31
CA ASN A 72 -0.33 2.02 -17.14
C ASN A 72 -1.75 1.65 -16.65
N GLY A 73 -1.91 1.28 -15.37
CA GLY A 73 -3.21 1.14 -14.69
C GLY A 73 -3.15 1.74 -13.28
N GLN A 74 -3.20 3.07 -13.21
CA GLN A 74 -2.85 3.90 -12.04
C GLN A 74 -3.63 3.53 -10.77
N LEU A 75 -2.90 3.33 -9.67
CA LEU A 75 -3.45 3.22 -8.31
C LEU A 75 -3.40 4.61 -7.68
N PHE A 76 -4.56 5.08 -7.19
CA PHE A 76 -4.65 6.37 -6.53
C PHE A 76 -4.86 6.17 -5.04
N THR A 77 -4.10 6.90 -4.22
CA THR A 77 -4.32 6.99 -2.78
C THR A 77 -5.00 8.32 -2.50
N ARG A 78 -6.06 8.34 -1.68
CA ARG A 78 -6.75 9.57 -1.30
C ARG A 78 -6.17 10.22 -0.04
#